data_AF-A0A963U9J4-F1
#
_entry.id   AF-A0A963U9J4-F1
#
_cell.length_a   1.000
_cell.length_b   1.000
_cell.length_c   1.000
_cell.angle_alpha   90.00
_cell.angle_beta   90.00
_cell.angle_gamma   90.00
#
_symmetry.space_group_name_H-M   'P 1'
#
loop_
_entity.id
_entity.type
_entity.pdbx_description
1 polymer ?
#
loop_
_entity_poly.entity_id
_entity_poly.type
_entity_poly.pdbx_seq_one_letter_code
_entity_poly.pdbx_strand_id
1 'polypeptide(L)'
;VIWFMVFFIALQVRTRSQAEAGSIVPGTPASAPSEFNMKRRMIWTTVAAVLLWSVIAAIILSGRVTLRDIDWFGRLGPEAPAGQ
;
A
#
# COMPACT_ATOMS: atom_id res chain seq x y z
N VAL A 1 1.88 7.88 -4.21
CA VAL A 1 0.51 7.41 -3.90
C VAL A 1 0.48 5.99 -3.33
N ILE A 2 1.12 5.00 -3.98
CA ILE A 2 1.13 3.59 -3.53
C ILE A 2 1.48 3.44 -2.04
N TRP A 3 2.54 4.09 -1.56
CA TRP A 3 2.94 4.01 -0.16
C TRP A 3 1.85 4.48 0.82
N PHE A 4 1.16 5.59 0.52
CA PHE A 4 0.06 6.10 1.35
C PHE A 4 -1.16 5.17 1.34
N MET A 5 -1.49 4.59 0.18
CA MET A 5 -2.56 3.59 0.06
C MET A 5 -2.29 2.37 0.94
N VAL A 6 -1.06 1.82 0.86
CA VAL A 6 -0.64 0.68 1.70
C VAL A 6 -0.62 1.06 3.18
N PHE A 7 -0.19 2.28 3.51
CA PHE A 7 -0.19 2.79 4.89
C PHE A 7 -1.60 2.85 5.47
N PHE A 8 -2.57 3.44 4.76
CA PHE A 8 -3.95 3.53 5.24
C PHE A 8 -4.62 2.17 5.38
N ILE A 9 -4.36 1.24 4.46
CA ILE A 9 -4.83 -0.15 4.60
C ILE A 9 -4.19 -0.81 5.82
N ALA A 10 -2.87 -0.65 6.02
CA ALA A 10 -2.16 -1.22 7.16
C ALA A 10 -2.60 -0.64 8.51
N LEU A 11 -3.07 0.62 8.55
CA LEU A 11 -3.63 1.22 9.76
C LEU A 11 -4.89 0.49 10.25
N GLN A 12 -5.77 0.05 9.34
CA GLN A 12 -7.00 -0.68 9.69
C GLN A 12 -6.71 -2.09 10.29
N VAL A 13 -5.52 -2.64 10.02
CA VAL A 13 -5.22 -4.06 10.24
C VAL A 13 -4.77 -4.40 11.68
N ARG A 14 -4.54 -3.43 12.58
CA ARG A 14 -4.05 -3.76 13.95
C ARG A 14 -4.48 -2.80 15.06
N THR A 15 -5.64 -3.07 15.64
CA THR A 15 -6.00 -2.61 17.00
C THR A 15 -6.12 -3.82 17.93
N ARG A 16 -4.98 -4.29 18.47
CA ARG A 16 -4.99 -5.21 19.62
C ARG A 16 -5.28 -4.36 20.87
N SER A 17 -6.39 -4.60 21.53
CA SER A 17 -6.76 -3.95 22.79
C SER A 17 -6.01 -4.58 23.96
N GLN A 18 -5.83 -3.84 25.05
CA GLN A 18 -5.27 -4.36 26.32
C GLN A 18 -6.02 -5.60 26.83
N ALA A 19 -7.32 -5.73 26.52
CA ALA A 19 -8.11 -6.91 26.85
C ALA A 19 -7.60 -8.21 26.19
N GLU A 20 -7.02 -8.14 24.98
CA GLU A 20 -6.44 -9.32 24.31
C GLU A 20 -5.00 -9.64 24.74
N ALA A 21 -4.35 -8.76 25.51
CA ALA A 21 -2.96 -8.91 25.94
C ALA A 21 -2.82 -9.57 27.33
N GLY A 22 -3.93 -9.82 28.03
CA GLY A 22 -3.94 -10.57 29.31
C GLY A 22 -3.36 -9.83 30.53
N SER A 23 -2.78 -8.63 30.35
CA SER A 23 -2.21 -7.80 31.44
C SER A 23 -2.96 -6.48 31.57
N ILE A 24 -4.13 -6.51 32.21
CA ILE A 24 -4.89 -5.29 32.51
C ILE A 24 -4.27 -4.62 33.75
N VAL A 25 -3.63 -3.47 33.56
CA VAL A 25 -3.11 -2.65 34.68
C VAL A 25 -4.28 -1.91 35.34
N PRO A 26 -4.43 -1.94 36.68
CA PRO A 26 -5.54 -1.27 37.36
C PRO A 26 -5.53 0.24 37.08
N GLY A 27 -6.63 0.78 36.54
CA GLY A 27 -6.80 2.22 36.29
C GLY A 27 -6.68 2.68 34.83
N THR A 28 -6.37 1.80 33.88
CA THR A 28 -6.36 2.12 32.44
C THR A 28 -7.60 1.53 31.76
N PRO A 29 -8.36 2.28 30.92
CA PRO A 29 -9.49 1.70 30.20
C PRO A 29 -9.03 0.52 29.34
N ALA A 30 -9.77 -0.61 29.38
CA ALA A 30 -9.42 -1.86 28.69
C ALA A 30 -9.29 -1.75 27.15
N SER A 31 -9.73 -0.62 26.59
CA SER A 31 -9.61 -0.22 25.20
C SER A 31 -8.31 0.50 24.85
N ALA A 32 -7.47 0.84 25.83
CA ALA A 32 -6.16 1.42 25.57
C ALA A 32 -5.30 0.42 24.77
N PRO A 33 -4.43 0.86 23.85
CA PRO A 33 -3.51 -0.03 23.15
C PRO A 33 -2.42 -0.50 24.13
N SER A 34 -2.13 -1.80 24.19
CA SER A 34 -1.05 -2.33 25.05
C SER A 34 0.35 -2.08 24.49
N GLU A 35 0.45 -2.03 23.17
CA GLU A 35 1.72 -1.98 22.45
C GLU A 35 1.58 -1.05 21.24
N PHE A 36 1.73 0.27 21.44
CA PHE A 36 1.76 1.23 20.34
C PHE A 36 3.16 1.26 19.68
N ASN A 37 3.60 0.13 19.11
CA ASN A 37 4.86 0.04 18.38
C ASN A 37 4.76 0.63 16.97
N MET A 38 4.64 1.96 16.88
CA MET A 38 4.50 2.71 15.61
C MET A 38 5.66 2.41 14.64
N LYS A 39 6.90 2.30 15.15
CA LYS A 39 8.10 2.04 14.35
C LYS A 39 8.02 0.72 13.58
N ARG A 40 7.57 -0.35 14.25
CA ARG A 40 7.45 -1.68 13.61
C ARG A 40 6.37 -1.67 12.52
N ARG A 41 5.29 -0.93 12.72
CA ARG A 41 4.21 -0.77 11.72
C ARG A 41 4.72 -0.06 10.47
N MET A 42 5.47 1.03 10.64
CA MET A 42 6.01 1.81 9.53
C MET A 42 6.98 1.00 8.65
N ILE A 43 7.81 0.12 9.25
CA ILE A 43 8.71 -0.76 8.50
C ILE A 43 7.92 -1.74 7.64
N TRP A 44 6.89 -2.40 8.20
CA TRP A 44 6.04 -3.33 7.46
C TRP A 44 5.33 -2.66 6.29
N THR A 45 4.78 -1.46 6.51
CA THR A 45 4.15 -0.68 5.45
C THR A 45 5.14 -0.38 4.32
N THR A 46 6.36 0.04 4.66
CA THR A 46 7.36 0.39 3.65
C THR A 46 7.80 -0.84 2.85
N VAL A 47 8.00 -2.00 3.50
CA VAL A 47 8.33 -3.25 2.80
C VAL A 47 7.21 -3.64 1.82
N ALA A 48 5.96 -3.64 2.27
CA ALA A 48 4.82 -3.96 1.43
C ALA A 48 4.65 -2.96 0.27
N ALA A 49 4.84 -1.67 0.53
CA ALA A 49 4.77 -0.63 -0.47
C ALA A 49 5.87 -0.76 -1.54
N VAL A 50 7.12 -1.07 -1.13
CA VAL A 50 8.24 -1.29 -2.04
C VAL A 50 8.00 -2.53 -2.90
N LEU A 51 7.48 -3.61 -2.32
CA LEU A 51 7.14 -4.82 -3.07
C LEU A 51 6.10 -4.51 -4.15
N LEU A 52 4.97 -3.89 -3.78
CA LEU A 52 3.92 -3.54 -4.73
C LEU A 52 4.41 -2.58 -5.82
N TRP A 53 5.16 -1.55 -5.41
CA TRP A 53 5.75 -0.60 -6.33
C TRP A 53 6.73 -1.27 -7.31
N SER A 54 7.56 -2.20 -6.83
CA SER A 54 8.54 -2.90 -7.68
C SER A 54 7.87 -3.72 -8.79
N VAL A 55 6.76 -4.40 -8.48
CA VAL A 55 5.98 -5.16 -9.47
C VAL A 55 5.38 -4.23 -10.51
N ILE A 56 4.75 -3.13 -10.07
CA ILE A 56 4.16 -2.14 -10.97
C ILE A 56 5.24 -1.48 -11.85
N ALA A 57 6.35 -1.06 -11.26
CA ALA A 57 7.48 -0.47 -11.96
C ALA A 57 8.08 -1.45 -12.98
N ALA A 58 8.24 -2.73 -12.62
CA ALA A 58 8.72 -3.75 -13.54
C ALA A 58 7.78 -3.94 -14.74
N ILE A 59 6.46 -3.92 -14.54
CA ILE A 59 5.48 -4.03 -15.62
C ILE A 59 5.56 -2.81 -16.55
N ILE A 60 5.62 -1.60 -15.98
CA ILE A 60 5.69 -0.35 -16.75
C ILE A 60 7.00 -0.27 -17.54
N LEU A 61 8.14 -0.56 -16.90
CA LEU A 61 9.47 -0.49 -17.52
C LEU A 61 9.71 -1.61 -18.54
N SER A 62 9.04 -2.76 -18.39
CA SER A 62 9.10 -3.87 -19.35
C SER A 62 8.57 -3.50 -20.73
N GLY A 63 7.71 -2.48 -20.83
CA GLY A 63 7.12 -2.04 -22.11
C GLY A 63 6.17 -3.05 -22.76
N ARG A 64 5.90 -4.18 -22.09
CA ARG A 64 4.96 -5.21 -22.53
C ARG A 64 3.50 -4.78 -22.45
N VAL A 65 3.20 -3.79 -21.61
CA VAL A 65 1.87 -3.19 -21.48
C VAL A 65 2.01 -1.73 -21.86
N THR A 66 1.44 -1.36 -23.00
CA THR A 66 1.43 -0.01 -23.53
C THR A 66 0.16 0.73 -23.10
N LEU A 67 0.16 2.06 -23.21
CA LEU A 67 -1.05 2.85 -22.98
C LEU A 67 -2.20 2.44 -23.92
N ARG A 68 -1.88 1.88 -25.10
CA ARG A 68 -2.85 1.41 -26.09
C ARG A 68 -3.60 0.15 -25.61
N ASP A 69 -2.94 -0.69 -24.82
CA ASP A 69 -3.58 -1.90 -24.26
C ASP A 69 -4.65 -1.57 -23.22
N ILE A 70 -4.61 -0.35 -22.67
CA ILE A 70 -5.53 0.15 -21.64
C ILE A 70 -6.49 1.21 -22.23
N ASP A 71 -6.40 1.51 -23.53
CA ASP A 71 -7.23 2.52 -24.19
C ASP A 71 -8.62 1.98 -24.55
N TRP A 72 -9.38 1.57 -23.55
CA TRP A 72 -10.75 1.09 -23.69
C TRP A 72 -11.70 2.16 -24.23
N PHE A 73 -11.33 3.44 -24.06
CA PHE A 73 -12.16 4.59 -24.44
C PHE A 73 -11.73 5.22 -25.77
N GLY A 74 -10.77 4.63 -26.49
CA GLY A 74 -10.31 5.11 -27.80
C GLY A 74 -9.82 6.56 -27.77
N ARG A 75 -9.17 6.98 -26.68
CA ARG A 75 -8.71 8.36 -26.46
C ARG A 75 -7.33 8.62 -27.06
N LEU A 76 -6.59 7.58 -27.40
CA LEU A 76 -5.33 7.73 -28.11
C LEU A 76 -5.63 7.96 -29.59
N GLY A 77 -5.13 9.08 -30.13
CA GLY A 77 -5.19 9.36 -31.55
C GLY A 77 -4.44 8.32 -32.38
N PRO A 78 -4.53 8.37 -33.72
CA PRO A 78 -3.86 7.44 -34.61
C PRO A 78 -2.36 7.34 -34.29
N GLU A 79 -1.78 6.15 -34.46
CA GLU A 79 -0.35 5.97 -34.29
C GLU A 79 0.39 6.99 -35.15
N ALA A 80 1.21 7.83 -34.52
CA ALA A 80 2.09 8.72 -35.27
C ALA A 80 2.92 7.82 -36.21
N PRO A 81 2.96 8.12 -37.52
CA PRO A 81 3.74 7.33 -38.45
C PRO A 81 5.18 7.25 -37.92
N ALA A 82 5.68 6.03 -37.77
CA ALA A 82 7.04 5.79 -37.31
C ALA A 82 8.02 6.37 -38.32
N GLY A 83 8.42 7.64 -38.12
CA GLY A 83 9.42 8.34 -38.92
C GLY A 83 9.03 8.56 -40.38
N GLN A 84 8.52 9.76 -40.67
CA GLN A 84 8.97 10.59 -41.79
C GLN A 84 9.15 12.01 -41.27
#